data_AF-A0A9X4FIJ9-F1
#
_entry.id   AF-A0A9X4FIJ9-F1
#
_cell.length_a   1.000
_cell.length_b   1.000
_cell.length_c   1.000
_cell.angle_alpha   90.00
_cell.angle_beta   90.00
_cell.angle_gamma   90.00
#
_symmetry.space_group_name_H-M   'P 1'
#
loop_
_entity.id
_entity.type
_entity.pdbx_description
1 polymer ?
#
loop_
_entity_poly.entity_id
_entity_poly.type
_entity_poly.pdbx_seq_one_letter_code
_entity_poly.pdbx_strand_id
1 'polypeptide(L)'
;MKIKSKLLLGLVSATIIPVAIVSTVMVMNLRAQAVGDFIERSHGEMSQVDNAIAIYFSGIEQNVKMLANSPSLQKVDSSITQYIDKQSVTMTPDQNGIVERGIYQQLDLMGKSHKGYAYVYMGTREGGYIQ
;
A
#
# COMPACT_ATOMS: atom_id res chain seq x y z
N MET A 1 24.24 -37.30 55.48
CA MET A 1 23.04 -36.46 55.72
C MET A 1 22.21 -37.05 56.86
N LYS A 2 21.69 -36.23 57.78
CA LYS A 2 20.82 -36.70 58.88
C LYS A 2 19.43 -37.09 58.35
N ILE A 3 18.78 -38.10 58.93
CA ILE A 3 17.44 -38.61 58.51
C ILE A 3 16.38 -37.50 58.36
N LYS A 4 16.38 -36.52 59.26
CA LYS A 4 15.49 -35.35 59.18
C LYS A 4 15.61 -34.60 57.84
N SER A 5 16.83 -34.44 57.32
CA SER A 5 17.06 -33.74 56.05
C SER A 5 16.56 -34.54 54.84
N LYS A 6 16.70 -35.87 54.84
CA LYS A 6 16.13 -36.73 53.78
C LYS A 6 14.61 -36.65 53.72
N LEU A 7 13.96 -36.66 54.88
CA LEU A 7 12.50 -36.61 54.99
C LEU A 7 11.95 -35.25 54.53
N LEU A 8 12.63 -34.16 54.90
CA LEU A 8 12.30 -32.80 54.46
C LEU A 8 12.50 -32.61 52.96
N LEU A 9 13.59 -33.13 52.40
CA LEU A 9 13.85 -33.07 50.95
C LEU A 9 12.79 -33.84 50.15
N GLY A 10 12.40 -35.02 50.62
CA GLY A 10 11.35 -35.82 49.97
C GLY A 10 10.02 -35.09 49.93
N LEU A 11 9.60 -34.48 51.04
CA LEU A 11 8.35 -33.72 51.13
C LEU A 11 8.35 -32.48 50.22
N VAL A 12 9.45 -31.72 50.20
CA VAL A 12 9.60 -30.53 49.34
C VAL A 12 9.66 -30.91 47.87
N SER A 13 10.35 -32.00 47.52
CA SER A 13 10.44 -32.46 46.13
C SER A 13 9.09 -32.95 45.62
N ALA A 14 8.31 -33.62 46.47
CA ALA A 14 6.98 -34.10 46.12
C ALA A 14 5.99 -32.98 45.76
N THR A 15 6.18 -31.76 46.29
CA THR A 15 5.34 -30.60 45.96
C THR A 15 5.92 -29.74 44.83
N ILE A 16 7.24 -29.55 44.79
CA ILE A 16 7.88 -28.69 43.77
C ILE A 16 7.88 -29.35 42.39
N ILE A 17 8.13 -30.65 42.29
CA ILE A 17 8.26 -31.34 40.99
C ILE A 17 6.96 -31.23 40.17
N PRO A 18 5.77 -31.56 40.71
CA PRO A 18 4.53 -31.43 39.95
C PRO A 18 4.26 -30.00 39.49
N VAL A 19 4.53 -29.01 40.35
CA VAL A 19 4.37 -27.59 39.99
C VAL A 19 5.31 -27.22 38.84
N ALA A 20 6.58 -27.59 38.92
CA ALA A 20 7.56 -27.32 37.88
C ALA A 20 7.18 -27.95 36.53
N ILE A 21 6.65 -29.18 36.54
CA ILE A 21 6.16 -29.86 35.34
C ILE A 21 4.98 -29.09 34.73
N VAL A 22 3.95 -28.78 35.53
CA VAL A 22 2.77 -28.07 35.06
C VAL A 22 3.14 -26.69 34.52
N SER A 23 3.99 -25.94 35.23
CA SER A 23 4.47 -24.64 34.78
C SER A 23 5.23 -24.74 33.46
N THR A 24 6.07 -25.76 33.28
CA THR A 24 6.83 -25.96 32.03
C THR A 24 5.88 -26.23 30.87
N VAL A 25 4.92 -27.15 31.04
CA VAL A 25 3.93 -27.48 30.01
C VAL A 25 3.06 -26.26 29.68
N MET A 26 2.63 -25.52 30.71
CA MET A 26 1.84 -24.31 30.53
C MET A 26 2.60 -23.26 29.72
N VAL A 27 3.87 -23.00 30.05
CA VAL A 27 4.71 -22.05 29.30
C VAL A 27 4.91 -22.50 27.85
N MET A 28 5.12 -23.80 27.61
CA MET A 28 5.25 -24.33 26.25
C MET A 28 3.97 -24.10 25.43
N ASN A 29 2.80 -24.38 26.01
CA ASN A 29 1.51 -24.18 25.34
C ASN A 29 1.21 -22.70 25.09
N LEU A 30 1.40 -21.85 26.10
CA LEU A 30 1.19 -20.40 25.95
C LEU A 30 2.11 -19.81 24.89
N ARG A 31 3.37 -20.26 24.82
CA ARG A 31 4.30 -19.81 23.78
C ARG A 31 3.85 -20.26 22.39
N ALA A 32 3.45 -21.52 22.25
CA ALA A 32 2.96 -22.04 20.97
C ALA A 32 1.70 -21.29 20.50
N GLN A 33 0.76 -21.05 21.43
CA GLN A 33 -0.45 -20.26 21.16
C GLN A 33 -0.12 -18.82 20.78
N ALA A 34 0.74 -18.14 21.54
CA ALA A 34 1.12 -16.76 21.25
C ALA A 34 1.78 -16.61 19.88
N VAL A 35 2.60 -17.58 19.46
CA VAL A 35 3.18 -17.61 18.11
C VAL A 35 2.11 -17.84 17.05
N GLY A 36 1.20 -18.78 17.26
CA GLY A 36 0.08 -19.04 16.35
C GLY A 36 -0.81 -17.81 16.17
N ASP A 37 -1.24 -17.20 17.28
CA ASP A 37 -2.07 -15.98 17.30
C ASP A 37 -1.36 -14.82 16.60
N PHE A 38 -0.04 -14.67 16.78
CA PHE A 38 0.74 -13.63 16.10
C PHE A 38 0.77 -13.84 14.59
N ILE A 39 0.98 -15.07 14.13
CA ILE A 39 1.00 -15.40 12.69
C ILE A 39 -0.37 -15.14 12.07
N GLU A 40 -1.45 -15.61 12.70
CA GLU A 40 -2.81 -15.44 12.19
C GLU A 40 -3.19 -13.96 12.11
N ARG A 41 -2.92 -13.19 13.17
CA ARG A 41 -3.20 -11.74 13.19
C ARG A 41 -2.38 -11.00 12.14
N SER A 42 -1.09 -11.28 12.06
CA SER A 42 -0.20 -10.63 11.08
C SER A 42 -0.67 -10.93 9.65
N HIS A 43 -1.06 -12.17 9.37
CA HIS A 43 -1.59 -12.53 8.05
C HIS A 43 -2.91 -11.79 7.75
N GLY A 44 -3.81 -11.69 8.73
CA GLY A 44 -5.05 -10.92 8.61
C GLY A 44 -4.80 -9.43 8.34
N GLU A 45 -3.86 -8.82 9.06
CA GLU A 45 -3.46 -7.41 8.84
C GLU A 45 -2.81 -7.21 7.46
N MET A 46 -1.90 -8.11 7.05
CA MET A 46 -1.27 -8.07 5.73
C MET A 46 -2.31 -8.17 4.61
N SER A 47 -3.32 -9.05 4.76
CA SER A 47 -4.40 -9.18 3.77
C SER A 47 -5.28 -7.94 3.70
N GLN A 48 -5.53 -7.26 4.82
CA GLN A 48 -6.25 -5.99 4.82
C GLN A 48 -5.47 -4.88 4.12
N VAL A 49 -4.15 -4.80 4.34
CA VAL A 49 -3.28 -3.84 3.65
C VAL A 49 -3.26 -4.12 2.14
N ASP A 50 -3.14 -5.38 1.73
CA ASP A 50 -3.19 -5.79 0.32
C ASP A 50 -4.51 -5.36 -0.34
N ASN A 51 -5.64 -5.61 0.34
CA ASN A 51 -6.95 -5.18 -0.13
C ASN A 51 -7.05 -3.65 -0.27
N ALA A 52 -6.52 -2.90 0.70
CA ALA A 52 -6.50 -1.43 0.64
C ALA A 52 -5.67 -0.92 -0.54
N ILE A 53 -4.53 -1.54 -0.83
CA ILE A 53 -3.70 -1.23 -2.00
C ILE A 53 -4.47 -1.52 -3.29
N ALA A 54 -5.14 -2.68 -3.38
CA ALA A 54 -5.96 -3.03 -4.54
C ALA A 54 -7.10 -2.03 -4.79
N ILE A 55 -7.81 -1.60 -3.74
CA ILE A 55 -8.85 -0.57 -3.82
C ILE A 55 -8.26 0.75 -4.31
N TYR A 56 -7.11 1.16 -3.78
CA TYR A 56 -6.43 2.39 -4.18
C TYR A 56 -6.09 2.39 -5.69
N PHE A 57 -5.49 1.31 -6.19
CA PHE A 57 -5.17 1.18 -7.62
C PHE A 57 -6.41 1.04 -8.51
N SER A 58 -7.46 0.37 -8.03
CA SER A 58 -8.75 0.31 -8.73
C SER A 58 -9.36 1.72 -8.89
N GLY A 59 -9.25 2.57 -7.87
CA GLY A 59 -9.63 3.98 -7.95
C GLY A 59 -8.83 4.75 -9.00
N ILE A 60 -7.50 4.54 -9.06
CA ILE A 60 -6.65 5.11 -10.11
C ILE A 60 -7.12 4.65 -11.49
N GLU A 61 -7.36 3.35 -11.67
CA GLU A 61 -7.82 2.78 -12.95
C GLU A 61 -9.16 3.40 -13.39
N GLN A 62 -10.11 3.55 -12.47
CA GLN A 62 -11.41 4.16 -12.75
C GLN A 62 -11.26 5.63 -13.16
N ASN A 63 -10.40 6.39 -12.49
CA ASN A 63 -10.11 7.78 -12.84
C ASN A 63 -9.44 7.91 -14.21
N VAL A 64 -8.47 7.03 -14.52
CA VAL A 64 -7.84 6.98 -15.85
C VAL A 64 -8.87 6.64 -16.93
N LYS A 65 -9.75 5.66 -16.69
CA LYS A 65 -10.85 5.32 -17.61
C LYS A 65 -11.82 6.49 -17.81
N MET A 66 -12.16 7.21 -16.74
CA MET A 66 -13.01 8.39 -16.82
C MET A 66 -12.36 9.48 -17.69
N LEU A 67 -11.07 9.77 -17.47
CA LEU A 67 -10.31 10.72 -18.27
C LEU A 67 -10.25 10.28 -19.74
N ALA A 68 -9.88 9.02 -20.00
CA ALA A 68 -9.80 8.46 -21.35
C ALA A 68 -11.13 8.56 -22.11
N ASN A 69 -12.26 8.39 -21.42
CA ASN A 69 -13.60 8.51 -22.02
C ASN A 69 -14.13 9.95 -22.06
N SER A 70 -13.38 10.94 -21.57
CA SER A 70 -13.82 12.33 -21.58
C SER A 70 -13.81 12.93 -22.99
N PRO A 71 -14.80 13.78 -23.35
CA PRO A 71 -14.84 14.39 -24.69
C PRO A 71 -13.62 15.24 -25.04
N SER A 72 -12.94 15.82 -24.04
CA SER A 72 -11.74 16.64 -24.28
C SER A 72 -10.55 15.78 -24.71
N LEU A 73 -10.34 14.63 -24.07
CA LEU A 73 -9.22 13.72 -24.36
C LEU A 73 -9.46 12.92 -25.66
N GLN A 74 -10.71 12.70 -26.05
CA GLN A 74 -11.08 12.08 -27.32
C GLN A 74 -10.85 13.01 -28.54
N LYS A 75 -10.65 14.31 -28.32
CA LYS A 75 -10.36 15.30 -29.38
C LYS A 75 -8.86 15.44 -29.68
N VAL A 76 -8.02 14.59 -29.10
CA VAL A 76 -6.57 14.62 -29.31
C VAL A 76 -6.25 14.53 -30.80
N ASP A 77 -5.36 15.40 -31.26
CA ASP A 77 -4.93 15.48 -32.65
C ASP A 77 -3.42 15.77 -32.73
N SER A 78 -2.92 16.01 -33.94
CA SER A 78 -1.51 16.32 -34.21
C SER A 78 -1.09 17.75 -33.80
N SER A 79 -2.01 18.58 -33.31
CA SER A 79 -1.71 19.94 -32.87
C SER A 79 -1.07 20.01 -31.47
N ILE A 80 -1.03 18.89 -30.75
CA ILE A 80 -0.45 18.83 -29.41
C ILE A 80 1.05 19.08 -29.45
N THR A 81 1.51 19.97 -28.59
CA THR A 81 2.92 20.36 -28.53
C THR A 81 3.83 19.18 -28.24
N GLN A 82 4.85 19.01 -29.10
CA GLN A 82 5.92 18.03 -28.92
C GLN A 82 7.11 18.66 -28.19
N TYR A 83 7.76 17.87 -27.34
CA TYR A 83 8.92 18.29 -26.54
C TYR A 83 10.16 17.40 -26.74
N ILE A 84 10.07 16.38 -27.61
CA ILE A 84 11.15 15.40 -27.84
C ILE A 84 12.45 16.07 -28.32
N ASP A 85 12.34 17.07 -29.20
CA ASP A 85 13.50 17.76 -29.80
C ASP A 85 13.79 19.13 -29.16
N LYS A 86 13.12 19.47 -28.05
CA LYS A 86 13.26 20.77 -27.39
C LYS A 86 14.24 20.69 -26.22
N GLN A 87 15.07 21.72 -26.07
CA GLN A 87 15.79 21.95 -24.81
C GLN A 87 14.77 22.17 -23.68
N SER A 88 15.15 21.93 -22.41
CA SER A 88 14.23 22.02 -21.27
C SER A 88 13.48 23.36 -21.25
N VAL A 89 12.21 23.33 -21.66
CA VAL A 89 11.32 24.49 -21.75
C VAL A 89 10.16 24.32 -20.78
N THR A 90 9.69 25.43 -20.22
CA THR A 90 8.46 25.45 -19.44
C THR A 90 7.28 25.15 -20.35
N MET A 91 6.44 24.18 -19.97
CA MET A 91 5.22 23.86 -20.68
C MET A 91 4.18 24.98 -20.47
N THR A 92 3.49 25.36 -21.54
CA THR A 92 2.42 26.39 -21.52
C THR A 92 1.12 25.89 -22.16
N PRO A 93 0.59 24.72 -21.75
CA PRO A 93 -0.56 24.09 -22.40
C PRO A 93 -1.84 24.92 -22.26
N ASP A 94 -1.91 25.80 -21.26
CA ASP A 94 -2.94 26.81 -21.06
C ASP A 94 -2.92 27.93 -22.11
N GLN A 95 -1.79 28.16 -22.78
CA GLN A 95 -1.63 29.21 -23.80
C GLN A 95 -1.67 28.64 -25.23
N ASN A 96 -1.59 27.32 -25.36
CA ASN A 96 -1.58 26.60 -26.63
C ASN A 96 -2.98 26.51 -27.28
N GLY A 97 -3.12 25.64 -28.28
CA GLY A 97 -4.36 25.44 -29.03
C GLY A 97 -5.56 25.04 -28.16
N ILE A 98 -6.78 25.24 -28.68
CA ILE A 98 -8.04 24.95 -27.95
C ILE A 98 -8.10 23.49 -27.48
N VAL A 99 -7.59 22.56 -28.29
CA VAL A 99 -7.54 21.13 -27.96
C VAL A 99 -6.59 20.88 -26.79
N GLU A 100 -5.35 21.36 -26.87
CA GLU A 100 -4.34 21.17 -25.81
C GLU A 100 -4.79 21.79 -24.48
N ARG A 101 -5.31 23.03 -24.51
CA ARG A 101 -5.86 23.72 -23.33
C ARG A 101 -7.00 22.93 -22.70
N GLY A 102 -7.92 22.40 -23.51
CA GLY A 102 -9.07 21.64 -23.03
C GLY A 102 -8.68 20.31 -22.36
N ILE A 103 -7.63 19.65 -22.87
CA ILE A 103 -7.05 18.45 -22.26
C ILE A 103 -6.36 18.82 -20.94
N TYR A 104 -5.49 19.83 -20.96
CA TYR A 104 -4.77 20.30 -19.78
C TYR A 104 -5.70 20.65 -18.62
N GLN A 105 -6.80 21.36 -18.87
CA GLN A 105 -7.78 21.70 -17.83
C GLN A 105 -8.35 20.47 -17.12
N GLN A 106 -8.56 19.35 -17.82
CA GLN A 106 -9.03 18.09 -17.22
C GLN A 106 -7.92 17.43 -16.39
N LEU A 107 -6.68 17.43 -16.88
CA LEU A 107 -5.54 16.86 -16.17
C LEU A 107 -5.21 17.68 -14.90
N ASP A 108 -5.22 19.01 -15.00
CA ASP A 108 -5.03 19.94 -13.88
C ASP A 108 -6.13 19.80 -12.82
N LEU A 109 -7.39 19.68 -13.23
CA LEU A 109 -8.50 19.41 -12.31
C LEU A 109 -8.32 18.06 -11.58
N MET A 110 -7.87 17.03 -12.30
CA MET A 110 -7.58 15.72 -11.70
C MET A 110 -6.44 15.82 -10.68
N GLY A 111 -5.32 16.46 -11.04
CA GLY A 111 -4.19 16.67 -10.15
C GLY A 111 -4.56 17.47 -8.89
N LYS A 112 -5.37 18.53 -9.03
CA LYS A 112 -5.84 19.34 -7.89
C LYS A 112 -6.80 18.59 -6.97
N SER A 113 -7.65 17.73 -7.53
CA SER A 113 -8.63 16.96 -6.75
C SER A 113 -8.02 15.72 -6.08
N HIS A 114 -6.92 15.17 -6.63
CA HIS A 114 -6.27 13.96 -6.13
C HIS A 114 -4.82 14.24 -5.70
N LYS A 115 -4.65 14.82 -4.50
CA LYS A 115 -3.34 15.18 -3.93
C LYS A 115 -2.33 14.03 -3.81
N GLY A 116 -2.80 12.78 -3.87
CA GLY A 116 -1.94 11.60 -3.87
C GLY A 116 -1.27 11.31 -5.22
N TYR A 117 -1.67 11.99 -6.29
CA TYR A 117 -1.06 11.85 -7.61
C TYR A 117 0.14 12.79 -7.70
N ALA A 118 1.32 12.22 -7.97
CA ALA A 118 2.51 13.01 -8.21
C ALA A 118 2.41 13.78 -9.53
N TYR A 119 1.87 13.12 -10.57
CA TYR A 119 1.72 13.67 -11.91
C TYR A 119 0.45 13.12 -12.56
N VAL A 120 -0.19 13.93 -13.39
CA VAL A 120 -1.27 13.51 -14.29
C VAL A 120 -0.91 14.03 -15.67
N TYR A 121 -0.66 13.15 -16.62
CA TYR A 121 -0.18 13.54 -17.95
C TYR A 121 -0.77 12.66 -19.05
N MET A 122 -0.68 13.15 -20.28
CA MET A 122 -1.02 12.44 -21.50
C MET A 122 0.15 12.53 -22.49
N GLY A 123 0.56 11.38 -23.02
CA GLY A 123 1.43 11.29 -24.18
C GLY A 123 0.64 10.86 -25.41
N THR A 124 0.97 11.41 -26.58
CA THR A 124 0.34 11.05 -27.86
C THR A 124 1.27 10.18 -28.70
N ARG A 125 0.70 9.46 -29.68
CA ARG A 125 1.47 8.61 -30.62
C ARG A 125 2.51 9.42 -31.41
N GLU A 126 2.23 10.69 -31.66
CA GLU A 126 3.11 11.59 -32.42
C GLU A 126 4.17 12.26 -31.56
N GLY A 127 4.30 11.91 -30.28
CA GLY A 127 5.28 12.50 -29.37
C GLY A 127 4.82 13.81 -28.70
N GLY A 128 3.53 14.12 -28.80
CA GLY A 128 2.91 15.21 -28.04
C GLY A 128 2.84 14.87 -26.55
N TYR A 129 2.98 15.87 -25.70
CA TYR A 129 2.99 15.69 -24.25
C TYR A 129 2.25 16.82 -23.54
N ILE A 130 1.36 16.47 -22.60
CA ILE A 130 0.57 17.41 -21.81
C ILE A 130 0.60 16.93 -20.36
N GLN A 131 0.92 17.83 -19.43
CA GLN A 131 0.95 17.61 -17.99
C GLN A 131 0.39 18.84 -17.28
#